data_AF-A0A6N8JHU1-F1
#
_entry.id   AF-A0A6N8JHU1-F1
#
_cell.length_a   1.000
_cell.length_b   1.000
_cell.length_c   1.000
_cell.angle_alpha   90.00
_cell.angle_beta   90.00
_cell.angle_gamma   90.00
#
_symmetry.space_group_name_H-M   'P 1'
#
loop_
_entity.id
_entity.type
_entity.pdbx_description
1 polymer ?
#
loop_
_entity_poly.entity_id
_entity_poly.type
_entity_poly.pdbx_seq_one_letter_code
_entity_poly.pdbx_strand_id
1 'polypeptide(L)' 'MNNYLIKTSEGELKIMQVKPADEASFHATYSNQIIASGSSIQEILIKYGELLNGESGQ' A
#
# COMPACT_ATOMS: atom_id res chain seq x y z
N MET A 1 14.55 -1.32 -1.18
CA MET A 1 13.28 -1.37 -1.96
C MET A 1 12.18 -1.02 -0.98
N ASN A 2 11.19 -0.26 -1.42
CA ASN A 2 10.05 0.13 -0.57
C ASN A 2 8.82 -0.66 -1.01
N ASN A 3 7.96 -0.98 -0.05
CA ASN A 3 6.72 -1.70 -0.29
C ASN A 3 5.56 -0.74 -0.05
N TYR A 4 4.56 -0.82 -0.91
CA TYR A 4 3.41 0.06 -0.91
C TYR A 4 2.14 -0.78 -0.92
N LEU A 5 1.18 -0.41 -0.08
CA LEU A 5 -0.18 -0.89 -0.14
C LEU A 5 -1.01 0.10 -0.94
N ILE A 6 -1.59 -0.36 -2.05
CA ILE A 6 -2.46 0.45 -2.89
C ILE A 6 -3.87 -0.13 -2.95
N LYS A 7 -4.87 0.74 -3.15
CA LYS A 7 -6.24 0.38 -3.55
C LYS A 7 -6.39 0.54 -5.05
N THR A 8 -6.71 -0.53 -5.76
CA THR A 8 -7.01 -0.46 -7.19
C THR A 8 -8.36 0.22 -7.42
N SER A 9 -8.63 0.66 -8.65
CA SER A 9 -9.93 1.19 -9.06
C SER A 9 -11.08 0.19 -8.88
N GLU A 10 -10.78 -1.11 -8.84
CA GLU A 10 -11.74 -2.21 -8.59
C GLU A 10 -12.02 -2.41 -7.09
N GLY A 11 -11.35 -1.64 -6.23
CA GLY A 11 -11.48 -1.72 -4.77
C GLY A 11 -10.58 -2.77 -4.12
N GLU A 12 -9.80 -3.51 -4.90
CA GLU A 12 -8.86 -4.51 -4.40
C GLU A 12 -7.63 -3.87 -3.76
N LEU A 13 -7.09 -4.53 -2.75
CA LEU A 13 -5.87 -4.11 -2.07
C LEU A 13 -4.67 -4.91 -2.61
N LYS A 14 -3.62 -4.20 -3.06
CA LYS A 14 -2.41 -4.82 -3.61
C LYS A 14 -1.15 -4.28 -2.97
N ILE A 15 -0.18 -5.17 -2.76
CA ILE A 15 1.16 -4.80 -2.29
C ILE A 15 2.09 -4.73 -3.50
N MET A 16 2.72 -3.58 -3.70
CA MET A 16 3.69 -3.35 -4.77
C MET A 16 5.05 -3.03 -4.18
N GLN A 17 6.08 -3.72 -4.67
CA GLN A 17 7.47 -3.42 -4.32
C GLN A 17 8.08 -2.51 -5.38
N VAL A 18 8.61 -1.39 -4.93
CA VAL A 18 9.10 -0.31 -5.78
C VAL A 18 10.58 -0.08 -5.49
N LYS A 19 11.37 0.05 -6.55
CA LYS A 19 12.77 0.41 -6.45
C LYS A 19 12.87 1.90 -6.14
N PRO A 20 13.85 2.34 -5.35
CA PRO A 20 13.99 3.77 -5.01
C PRO A 20 14.16 4.67 -6.24
N ALA A 21 14.75 4.15 -7.33
CA ALA A 21 14.88 4.89 -8.58
C ALA A 21 13.54 5.16 -9.30
N ASP A 22 12.54 4.30 -9.09
CA ASP A 22 11.21 4.38 -9.73
C ASP A 22 10.15 4.99 -8.81
N GLU A 23 10.53 5.34 -7.57
CA GLU A 23 9.60 5.77 -6.53
C GLU A 23 8.87 7.06 -6.92
N ALA A 24 9.57 8.04 -7.48
CA ALA A 24 8.95 9.29 -7.93
C ALA A 24 7.84 9.03 -8.98
N SER A 25 8.10 8.18 -9.97
CA SER A 25 7.13 7.80 -11.00
C SER A 25 5.97 6.99 -10.43
N PHE A 26 6.25 6.12 -9.46
CA PHE A 26 5.24 5.35 -8.76
C PHE A 26 4.29 6.27 -7.97
N HIS A 27 4.84 7.22 -7.20
CA HIS A 27 4.03 8.20 -6.46
C HIS A 27 3.21 9.07 -7.41
N ALA A 28 3.75 9.50 -8.55
CA ALA A 28 2.98 10.25 -9.54
C ALA A 28 1.78 9.45 -10.09
N THR A 29 1.95 8.13 -10.29
CA THR A 29 0.92 7.25 -10.86
C THR A 29 -0.13 6.80 -9.83
N TYR A 30 0.31 6.49 -8.61
CA TYR A 30 -0.50 5.85 -7.58
C TYR A 30 -0.78 6.75 -6.37
N SER A 31 -0.44 8.04 -6.40
CA SER A 31 -0.63 9.01 -5.29
C SER A 31 -2.01 8.90 -4.62
N ASN A 32 -3.08 8.82 -5.41
CA ASN A 32 -4.46 8.71 -4.90
C ASN A 32 -4.88 7.29 -4.51
N GLN A 33 -4.06 6.29 -4.81
CA GLN A 33 -4.31 4.87 -4.55
C GLN A 33 -3.47 4.35 -3.37
N ILE A 34 -2.39 5.03 -3.00
CA ILE A 34 -1.51 4.63 -1.89
C ILE A 34 -2.24 4.79 -0.56
N ILE A 35 -2.41 3.69 0.15
CA ILE A 35 -2.99 3.65 1.50
C ILE A 35 -1.88 3.63 2.54
N ALA A 36 -0.79 2.92 2.26
CA ALA A 36 0.35 2.81 3.16
C ALA A 36 1.66 2.55 2.41
N SER A 37 2.76 2.90 3.05
CA SER A 37 4.13 2.64 2.61
C SER A 37 4.97 2.13 3.77
N GLY A 38 5.96 1.29 3.48
CA GLY A 38 6.85 0.71 4.48
C GLY A 38 8.11 0.11 3.87
N SER A 39 9.19 0.08 4.65
CA SER A 39 10.46 -0.48 4.20
C SER A 39 10.45 -2.01 4.23
N SER A 40 9.57 -2.62 5.03
CA SER A 40 9.37 -4.06 5.09
C SER A 40 7.95 -4.48 4.69
N ILE A 41 7.82 -5.67 4.09
CA ILE A 41 6.52 -6.29 3.78
C ILE A 41 5.73 -6.54 5.07
N GLN A 42 6.40 -6.85 6.19
CA GLN A 42 5.74 -7.09 7.47
C GLN A 42 4.97 -5.86 7.96
N GLU A 43 5.54 -4.65 7.84
CA GLU A 43 4.86 -3.41 8.22
C GLU A 43 3.61 -3.17 7.36
N ILE A 44 3.71 -3.45 6.06
CA ILE A 44 2.56 -3.36 5.15
C ILE A 44 1.46 -4.35 5.53
N LEU A 45 1.81 -5.59 5.86
CA LEU A 45 0.86 -6.63 6.24
C LEU A 45 0.17 -6.32 7.58
N ILE A 46 0.87 -5.71 8.53
CA ILE A 46 0.28 -5.24 9.79
C ILE A 46 -0.78 -4.19 9.48
N LYS A 47 -0.45 -3.15 8.71
CA LYS A 47 -1.40 -2.09 8.32
C LYS A 47 -2.58 -2.64 7.52
N TYR A 48 -2.33 -3.61 6.64
CA TYR A 48 -3.36 -4.32 5.90
C TYR A 48 -4.32 -5.06 6.84
N GLY A 49 -3.78 -5.78 7.83
CA GLY A 49 -4.58 -6.43 8.87
C GLY A 49 -5.40 -5.44 9.68
N GLU A 50 -4.82 -4.30 10.07
CA GLU A 50 -5.54 -3.24 10.80
C GLU A 50 -6.68 -2.65 9.96
N LEU A 51 -6.49 -2.44 8.66
CA LEU A 51 -7.54 -1.97 7.75
C LEU A 51 -8.72 -2.94 7.68
N LEU A 52 -8.44 -4.24 7.51
CA LEU A 52 -9.49 -5.27 7.45
C LEU A 52 -10.25 -5.43 8.77
N ASN A 53 -9.53 -5.36 9.90
CA ASN A 53 -10.16 -5.48 11.23
C ASN A 53 -10.91 -4.19 11.62
N GLY A 54 -10.47 -3.03 11.14
CA GLY A 54 -11.14 -1.74 11.34
C GLY A 54 -12.50 -1.64 10.66
N GLU A 55 -12.73 -2.35 9.55
CA GLU A 55 -14.05 -2.44 8.89
C GLU A 55 -15.03 -3.39 9.61
N SER A 56 -14.57 -4.18 10.59
CA SER A 56 -15.40 -5.17 11.31
C SER A 56 -15.88 -4.70 12.69
N GLY A 57 -15.68 -3.42 13.02
CA GLY A 57 -15.92 -2.85 14.34
C GLY A 57 -16.96 -1.73 14.37
N GLN A 58 -18.21 -2.00 13.97
CA GLN A 58 -19.38 -1.22 14.35
C GLN A 58 -20.58 -2.13 14.61
#